data_AF-A0A7Z2ZE65-F1
#
_entry.id   AF-A0A7Z2ZE65-F1
#
_cell.length_a   1.000
_cell.length_b   1.000
_cell.length_c   1.000
_cell.angle_alpha   90.00
_cell.angle_beta   90.00
_cell.angle_gamma   90.00
#
_symmetry.space_group_name_H-M   'P 1'
#
loop_
_entity.id
_entity.type
_entity.pdbx_description
1 polymer ?
#
loop_
_entity_poly.entity_id
_entity_poly.type
_entity_poly.pdbx_seq_one_letter_code
_entity_poly.pdbx_strand_id
1 'polypeptide(L)'
;MYEIVAAATNLTALAVIGFIYAAYVKNLRSVNQLKDSQLKIAAQNLRLWKDKALDLERRAPEFIEKQLSERIKIREEEISRLAEDSASHVEQIDLKNREIQSLRDSIEKATEFRKSITVWDSEIKDFIEVSDSDLEQRHIGSVCVDTASLMICDPWYPKMTSEMEHEEFQKQEHMYKVIDSGEYFCTSNEDDSFPAELLGFEEELAAKEMVARGLAKKVEYSGDFPAIKSSYIGGDMHDTEYKKYVIYLLLMVA
;
A
#
# COMPACT_ATOMS: atom_id res chain seq x y z
N MET A 1 38.67 -132.97 0.46
CA MET A 1 37.22 -132.74 0.22
C MET A 1 36.53 -132.11 1.44
N TYR A 2 36.84 -132.51 2.68
CA TYR A 2 36.25 -131.94 3.90
C TYR A 2 36.59 -130.46 4.18
N GLU A 3 37.79 -129.99 3.83
CA GLU A 3 38.20 -128.58 4.03
C GLU A 3 37.41 -127.59 3.16
N ILE A 4 37.04 -127.99 1.94
CA ILE A 4 36.26 -127.17 1.01
C ILE A 4 34.82 -127.01 1.52
N VAL A 5 34.25 -128.07 2.10
CA VAL A 5 32.90 -128.04 2.69
C VAL A 5 32.88 -127.14 3.93
N ALA A 6 33.89 -127.22 4.79
CA ALA A 6 34.02 -126.36 5.98
C ALA A 6 34.22 -124.88 5.63
N ALA A 7 35.01 -124.59 4.59
CA ALA A 7 35.19 -123.22 4.09
C ALA A 7 33.88 -122.64 3.53
N ALA A 8 33.10 -123.43 2.78
CA ALA A 8 31.81 -123.00 2.25
C ALA A 8 30.77 -122.74 3.34
N THR A 9 30.73 -123.55 4.41
CA THR A 9 29.84 -123.31 5.56
C THR A 9 30.23 -122.07 6.36
N ASN A 10 31.52 -121.78 6.50
CA ASN A 10 31.97 -120.55 7.18
C ASN A 10 31.66 -119.29 6.37
N LEU A 11 31.76 -119.38 5.04
CA LEU A 11 31.47 -118.27 4.13
C LEU A 11 29.97 -117.92 4.11
N THR A 12 29.11 -118.95 4.13
CA THR A 12 27.65 -118.77 4.25
C THR A 12 27.25 -118.22 5.62
N ALA A 13 27.86 -118.68 6.71
CA ALA A 13 27.64 -118.12 8.05
C ALA A 13 28.04 -116.63 8.12
N LEU A 14 29.19 -116.25 7.56
CA LEU A 14 29.63 -114.86 7.46
C LEU A 14 28.67 -114.00 6.63
N ALA A 15 28.13 -114.53 5.53
CA ALA A 15 27.14 -113.84 4.71
C ALA A 15 25.82 -113.59 5.46
N VAL A 16 25.34 -114.57 6.24
CA VAL A 16 24.15 -114.43 7.09
C VAL A 16 24.37 -113.37 8.17
N ILE A 17 25.52 -113.40 8.85
CA ILE A 17 25.88 -112.40 9.87
C ILE A 17 25.96 -110.99 9.24
N GLY A 18 26.57 -110.87 8.05
CA GLY A 18 26.63 -109.61 7.32
C GLY A 18 25.25 -109.06 6.93
N PHE A 19 24.33 -109.94 6.53
CA PHE A 19 22.95 -109.55 6.21
C PHE A 19 22.18 -109.09 7.45
N ILE A 20 22.30 -109.80 8.58
CA ILE A 20 21.68 -109.42 9.86
C ILE A 20 22.21 -108.05 10.30
N TYR A 21 23.53 -107.82 10.18
CA TYR A 21 24.14 -106.53 10.52
C TYR A 21 23.64 -105.40 9.60
N ALA A 22 23.57 -105.63 8.29
CA ALA A 22 23.04 -104.65 7.34
C ALA A 22 21.56 -104.32 7.61
N ALA A 23 20.74 -105.33 7.93
CA ALA A 23 19.34 -105.15 8.33
C ALA A 23 19.22 -104.34 9.63
N TYR A 24 20.08 -104.61 10.61
CA TYR A 24 20.14 -103.85 11.87
C TYR A 24 20.51 -102.38 11.65
N VAL A 25 21.54 -102.09 10.85
CA VAL A 25 21.94 -100.71 10.50
C VAL A 25 20.83 -99.98 9.75
N LYS A 26 20.13 -100.66 8.84
CA LYS A 26 18.99 -100.09 8.12
C LYS A 26 17.85 -99.74 9.07
N ASN A 27 17.55 -100.60 10.05
CA ASN A 27 16.54 -100.35 11.08
C ASN A 27 16.92 -99.15 11.96
N LEU A 28 18.18 -99.04 12.39
CA LEU A 28 18.66 -97.89 13.16
C LEU A 28 18.52 -96.57 12.37
N ARG A 29 18.83 -96.57 11.07
CA ARG A 29 18.64 -95.40 10.22
C ARG A 29 17.17 -95.00 10.10
N SER A 30 16.26 -95.96 9.90
CA SER A 30 14.82 -95.65 9.84
C SER A 30 14.28 -95.14 11.17
N VAL A 31 14.74 -95.68 12.30
CA VAL A 31 14.37 -95.19 13.63
C VAL A 31 14.86 -93.76 13.87
N ASN A 32 16.08 -93.43 13.43
CA ASN A 32 16.59 -92.06 13.52
C ASN A 32 15.79 -91.09 12.63
N GLN A 33 15.45 -91.48 11.40
CA GLN A 33 14.60 -90.66 10.52
C GLN A 33 13.20 -90.42 11.11
N LEU A 34 12.61 -91.44 11.75
CA LEU A 34 11.35 -91.30 12.48
C LEU A 34 11.48 -90.30 13.63
N LYS A 35 12.54 -90.39 14.44
CA LYS A 35 12.80 -89.43 15.53
C LYS A 35 13.02 -88.01 15.01
N ASP A 36 13.74 -87.83 13.91
CA ASP A 36 13.93 -86.52 13.29
C ASP A 36 12.61 -85.93 12.78
N SER A 37 11.74 -86.76 12.20
CA SER A 37 10.40 -86.33 11.78
C SER A 37 9.53 -85.91 12.98
N GLN A 38 9.61 -86.66 14.08
CA GLN A 38 8.90 -86.33 15.33
C GLN A 38 9.44 -85.04 15.94
N LEU A 39 10.76 -84.85 15.95
CA LEU A 39 11.40 -83.61 16.41
C LEU A 39 10.97 -82.41 15.56
N LYS A 40 10.88 -82.58 14.24
CA LYS A 40 10.42 -81.53 13.33
C LYS A 40 8.96 -81.17 13.57
N ILE A 41 8.09 -82.17 13.76
CA ILE A 41 6.67 -81.97 14.10
C ILE A 41 6.55 -81.28 15.46
N ALA A 42 7.31 -81.72 16.47
CA ALA A 42 7.31 -81.11 17.80
C ALA A 42 7.78 -79.65 17.73
N ALA A 43 8.83 -79.35 16.97
CA ALA A 43 9.32 -77.99 16.76
C ALA A 43 8.30 -77.09 16.04
N GLN A 44 7.60 -77.62 15.04
CA GLN A 44 6.52 -76.90 14.36
C GLN A 44 5.36 -76.61 15.31
N ASN A 45 4.94 -77.60 16.10
CA ASN A 45 3.90 -77.41 17.10
C ASN A 45 4.31 -76.34 18.12
N LEU A 46 5.53 -76.39 18.63
CA LEU A 46 6.03 -75.40 19.61
C LEU A 46 5.99 -73.98 19.03
N ARG A 47 6.36 -73.80 17.76
CA ARG A 47 6.20 -72.51 17.07
C ARG A 47 4.75 -72.05 17.00
N LEU A 48 3.83 -72.95 16.59
CA LEU A 48 2.40 -72.64 16.55
C LEU A 48 1.83 -72.24 17.92
N TRP A 49 2.25 -72.91 18.99
CA TRP A 49 1.84 -72.57 20.36
C TRP A 49 2.39 -71.22 20.80
N LYS A 50 3.65 -70.91 20.43
CA LYS A 50 4.26 -69.60 20.69
C LYS A 50 3.52 -68.48 19.97
N ASP A 51 3.19 -68.67 18.69
CA ASP A 51 2.46 -67.69 17.90
C ASP A 51 1.05 -67.46 18.46
N LYS A 52 0.36 -68.54 18.86
CA LYS A 52 -0.95 -68.44 19.53
C LYS A 52 -0.89 -67.73 20.88
N ALA A 53 0.17 -67.97 21.67
CA ALA A 53 0.36 -67.29 22.95
C ALA A 53 0.54 -65.78 22.76
N LEU A 54 1.33 -65.36 21.76
CA LEU A 54 1.50 -63.96 21.41
C LEU A 54 0.20 -63.30 20.91
N ASP A 55 -0.59 -64.01 20.11
CA ASP A 55 -1.89 -63.51 19.67
C ASP A 55 -2.89 -63.39 20.83
N LEU A 56 -2.82 -64.30 21.82
CA LEU A 56 -3.63 -64.21 23.04
C LEU A 56 -3.17 -63.05 23.94
N GLU A 57 -1.87 -62.81 24.09
CA GLU A 57 -1.34 -61.63 24.82
C GLU A 57 -1.79 -60.32 24.18
N ARG A 58 -1.79 -60.23 22.85
CA ARG A 58 -2.29 -59.05 22.12
C ARG A 58 -3.80 -58.83 22.28
N ARG A 59 -4.56 -59.92 22.48
CA ARG A 59 -6.00 -59.87 22.75
C ARG A 59 -6.31 -59.79 24.25
N ALA A 60 -5.31 -59.89 25.11
CA ALA A 60 -5.51 -59.80 26.54
C ALA A 60 -6.09 -58.41 26.85
N PRO A 61 -7.12 -58.36 27.72
CA PRO A 61 -7.80 -57.12 28.04
C PRO A 61 -6.84 -56.07 28.62
N GLU A 62 -5.82 -56.50 29.35
CA GLU A 62 -4.77 -55.62 29.92
C GLU A 62 -3.97 -54.88 28.84
N PHE A 63 -3.62 -55.55 27.74
CA PHE A 63 -2.89 -54.93 26.63
C PHE A 63 -3.77 -53.89 25.92
N ILE A 64 -5.05 -54.24 25.71
CA ILE A 64 -6.04 -53.34 25.10
C ILE A 64 -6.28 -52.13 26.00
N GLU A 65 -6.45 -52.32 27.30
CA GLU A 65 -6.64 -51.26 28.28
C GLU A 65 -5.46 -50.29 28.30
N LYS A 66 -4.22 -50.83 28.32
CA LYS A 66 -3.02 -50.00 28.24
C LYS A 66 -2.97 -49.18 26.96
N GLN A 67 -3.25 -49.80 25.82
CA GLN A 67 -3.25 -49.10 24.53
C GLN A 67 -4.35 -48.03 24.45
N LEU A 68 -5.53 -48.31 25.00
CA LEU A 68 -6.63 -47.35 25.07
C LEU A 68 -6.28 -46.20 26.01
N SER A 69 -5.69 -46.47 27.17
CA SER A 69 -5.24 -45.44 28.12
C SER A 69 -4.18 -44.54 27.51
N GLU A 70 -3.20 -45.09 26.79
CA GLU A 70 -2.21 -44.30 26.05
C GLU A 70 -2.87 -43.40 24.99
N ARG A 71 -3.82 -43.94 24.22
CA ARG A 71 -4.55 -43.16 23.23
C ARG A 71 -5.40 -42.06 23.86
N ILE A 72 -6.09 -42.35 24.96
CA ILE A 72 -6.90 -41.36 25.69
C ILE A 72 -5.99 -40.24 26.18
N LYS A 73 -4.86 -40.57 26.79
CA LYS A 73 -3.88 -39.58 27.25
C LYS A 73 -3.38 -38.69 26.12
N ILE A 74 -3.00 -39.26 24.97
CA ILE A 74 -2.57 -38.47 23.80
C ILE A 74 -3.70 -37.54 23.33
N ARG A 75 -4.95 -38.00 23.35
CA ARG A 75 -6.10 -37.16 22.95
C ARG A 75 -6.38 -36.05 23.96
N GLU A 76 -6.25 -36.31 25.25
CA GLU A 76 -6.40 -35.31 26.31
C GLU A 76 -5.32 -34.23 26.22
N GLU A 77 -4.07 -34.62 26.02
CA GLU A 77 -2.95 -33.69 25.79
C GLU A 77 -3.19 -32.83 24.54
N GLU A 78 -3.67 -33.43 23.45
CA GLU A 78 -4.00 -32.72 22.22
C GLU A 78 -5.16 -31.74 22.40
N ILE A 79 -6.22 -32.13 23.11
CA ILE A 79 -7.36 -31.25 23.42
C ILE A 79 -6.90 -30.07 24.28
N SER A 80 -6.04 -30.31 25.28
CA SER A 80 -5.48 -29.25 26.13
C SER A 80 -4.69 -28.25 25.30
N ARG A 81 -3.79 -28.73 24.43
CA ARG A 81 -3.01 -27.85 23.53
C ARG A 81 -3.93 -27.03 22.61
N LEU A 82 -4.92 -27.67 22.00
CA LEU A 82 -5.87 -26.97 21.12
C LEU A 82 -6.70 -25.92 21.87
N ALA A 83 -7.05 -26.16 23.13
CA ALA A 83 -7.74 -25.19 23.96
C ALA A 83 -6.86 -23.97 24.27
N GLU A 84 -5.58 -24.19 24.59
CA GLU A 84 -4.59 -23.12 24.79
C GLU A 84 -4.36 -22.30 23.50
N ASP A 85 -4.18 -22.98 22.36
CA ASP A 85 -4.05 -22.33 21.05
C ASP A 85 -5.30 -21.49 20.71
N SER A 86 -6.49 -22.04 20.96
CA SER A 86 -7.74 -21.32 20.74
C SER A 86 -7.85 -20.07 21.61
N ALA A 87 -7.46 -20.12 22.88
CA ALA A 87 -7.50 -18.97 23.77
C ALA A 87 -6.54 -17.86 23.28
N SER A 88 -5.31 -18.24 22.92
CA SER A 88 -4.31 -17.33 22.34
C SER A 88 -4.81 -16.68 21.04
N HIS A 89 -5.46 -17.45 20.17
CA HIS A 89 -6.00 -16.89 18.92
C HIS A 89 -7.16 -15.93 19.15
N VAL A 90 -8.04 -16.18 20.13
CA VAL A 90 -9.11 -15.23 20.48
C VAL A 90 -8.51 -13.91 20.94
N GLU A 91 -7.49 -13.93 21.80
CA GLU A 91 -6.80 -12.72 22.26
C GLU A 91 -6.15 -11.94 21.10
N GLN A 92 -5.49 -12.65 20.18
CA GLN A 92 -4.88 -12.04 18.99
C GLN A 92 -5.92 -11.39 18.07
N ILE A 93 -7.06 -12.06 17.87
CA ILE A 93 -8.17 -11.53 17.06
C ILE A 93 -8.72 -10.27 17.71
N ASP A 94 -8.91 -10.26 19.02
CA ASP A 94 -9.41 -9.09 19.74
C ASP A 94 -8.45 -7.91 19.65
N LEU A 95 -7.13 -8.15 19.77
CA LEU A 95 -6.12 -7.11 19.57
C LEU A 95 -6.16 -6.55 18.15
N LYS A 96 -6.24 -7.41 17.13
CA LYS A 96 -6.32 -6.99 15.73
C LYS A 96 -7.61 -6.23 15.42
N ASN A 97 -8.73 -6.60 16.02
CA ASN A 97 -9.99 -5.88 15.88
C ASN A 97 -9.91 -4.47 16.47
N ARG A 98 -9.25 -4.29 17.63
CA ARG A 98 -8.99 -2.96 18.21
C ARG A 98 -8.09 -2.13 17.33
N GLU A 99 -7.02 -2.71 16.78
CA GLU A 99 -6.15 -2.03 15.81
C GLU A 99 -6.95 -1.57 14.58
N ILE A 100 -7.79 -2.43 14.01
CA ILE A 100 -8.64 -2.09 12.85
C ILE A 100 -9.59 -0.93 13.19
N GLN A 101 -10.20 -0.92 14.37
CA GLN A 101 -11.05 0.20 14.80
C GLN A 101 -10.26 1.50 14.89
N SER A 102 -9.08 1.49 15.52
CA SER A 102 -8.23 2.69 15.61
C SER A 102 -7.78 3.21 14.25
N LEU A 103 -7.53 2.31 13.29
CA LEU A 103 -7.18 2.69 11.92
C LEU A 103 -8.38 3.29 11.18
N ARG A 104 -9.59 2.75 11.39
CA ARG A 104 -10.81 3.34 10.82
C ARG A 104 -11.06 4.75 11.36
N ASP A 105 -10.93 4.94 12.67
CA ASP A 105 -11.11 6.25 13.30
C ASP A 105 -10.08 7.27 12.78
N SER A 106 -8.83 6.86 12.56
CA SER A 106 -7.80 7.75 12.01
C SER A 106 -8.04 8.08 10.54
N ILE A 107 -8.52 7.13 9.74
CA ILE A 107 -8.95 7.38 8.36
C ILE A 107 -10.15 8.34 8.33
N GLU A 108 -11.15 8.14 9.19
CA GLU A 108 -12.32 9.01 9.27
C GLU A 108 -11.90 10.45 9.56
N LYS A 109 -11.07 10.66 10.60
CA LYS A 109 -10.48 11.99 10.90
C LYS A 109 -9.71 12.59 9.73
N ALA A 110 -8.90 11.80 9.04
CA ALA A 110 -8.16 12.28 7.87
C ALA A 110 -9.08 12.62 6.70
N THR A 111 -10.19 11.89 6.53
CA THR A 111 -11.20 12.21 5.52
C THR A 111 -12.03 13.44 5.88
N GLU A 112 -12.34 13.65 7.16
CA GLU A 112 -12.97 14.88 7.65
C GLU A 112 -12.05 16.07 7.41
N PHE A 113 -10.77 15.98 7.80
CA PHE A 113 -9.77 17.02 7.55
C PHE A 113 -9.59 17.33 6.05
N ARG A 114 -9.67 16.31 5.19
CA ARG A 114 -9.63 16.52 3.73
C ARG A 114 -10.87 17.24 3.20
N LYS A 115 -12.03 17.07 3.86
CA LYS A 115 -13.31 17.68 3.47
C LYS A 115 -13.53 19.06 4.08
N SER A 116 -12.85 19.39 5.19
CA SER A 116 -12.88 20.74 5.73
C SER A 116 -12.10 21.69 4.83
N ILE A 117 -12.79 22.71 4.33
CA ILE A 117 -12.17 23.83 3.61
C ILE A 117 -12.00 24.95 4.63
N THR A 118 -10.81 25.58 4.66
CA THR A 118 -10.59 26.78 5.47
C THR A 118 -11.15 27.99 4.73
N VAL A 119 -12.20 28.60 5.30
CA VAL A 119 -12.81 29.82 4.78
C VAL A 119 -12.48 30.96 5.72
N TRP A 120 -12.09 32.11 5.16
CA TRP A 120 -11.87 33.31 5.97
C TRP A 120 -13.21 33.89 6.42
N ASP A 121 -13.43 34.01 7.73
CA ASP A 121 -14.60 34.67 8.28
C ASP A 121 -14.29 36.12 8.65
N SER A 122 -15.01 37.05 8.02
CA SER A 122 -14.84 38.49 8.26
C SER A 122 -15.30 38.96 9.64
N GLU A 123 -16.19 38.23 10.31
CA GLU A 123 -16.69 38.59 11.64
C GLU A 123 -15.66 38.25 12.73
N ILE A 124 -15.04 37.08 12.61
CA ILE A 124 -14.04 36.57 13.56
C ILE A 124 -12.62 37.03 13.19
N LYS A 125 -12.42 37.47 11.93
CA LYS A 125 -11.11 37.84 11.35
C LYS A 125 -10.09 36.72 11.46
N ASP A 126 -10.53 35.48 11.23
CA ASP A 126 -9.67 34.30 11.24
C ASP A 126 -10.16 33.26 10.22
N PHE A 127 -9.29 32.29 9.90
CA PHE A 127 -9.64 31.15 9.05
C PHE A 127 -10.38 30.09 9.88
N ILE A 128 -11.61 29.80 9.50
CA ILE A 128 -12.46 28.80 10.16
C ILE A 128 -12.59 27.59 9.25
N GLU A 129 -12.46 26.39 9.83
CA GLU A 129 -12.75 25.14 9.13
C GLU A 129 -14.26 24.99 8.99
N VAL A 130 -14.75 25.01 7.74
CA VAL A 130 -16.16 24.81 7.41
C VAL A 130 -16.33 23.45 6.75
N SER A 131 -17.36 22.72 7.16
CA SER A 131 -17.73 21.45 6.53
C SER A 131 -18.24 21.70 5.11
N ASP A 132 -17.85 20.85 4.16
CA ASP A 132 -18.33 20.87 2.77
C ASP A 132 -19.86 20.85 2.65
N SER A 133 -20.55 20.28 3.65
CA SER A 133 -22.02 20.24 3.74
C SER A 133 -22.69 21.60 3.92
N ASP A 134 -21.95 22.60 4.44
CA ASP A 134 -22.50 23.92 4.79
C ASP A 134 -22.26 24.95 3.66
N LEU A 135 -21.58 24.54 2.58
CA LEU A 135 -21.24 25.39 1.44
C LEU A 135 -22.28 25.22 0.33
N GLU A 136 -22.89 26.32 -0.09
CA GLU A 136 -23.82 26.33 -1.22
C GLU A 136 -23.03 26.43 -2.54
N GLN A 137 -23.08 25.37 -3.34
CA GLN A 137 -22.42 25.35 -4.65
C GLN A 137 -23.25 26.12 -5.67
N ARG A 138 -22.73 27.27 -6.13
CA ARG A 138 -23.37 28.09 -7.18
C ARG A 138 -22.54 28.07 -8.46
N HIS A 139 -23.15 27.70 -9.58
CA HIS A 139 -22.49 27.69 -10.89
C HIS A 139 -22.39 29.12 -11.44
N ILE A 140 -21.17 29.66 -11.57
CA ILE A 140 -20.94 31.03 -12.04
C ILE A 140 -20.72 31.11 -13.56
N GLY A 141 -20.19 30.06 -14.17
CA GLY A 141 -19.95 30.02 -15.62
C GLY A 141 -18.98 28.90 -16.02
N SER A 142 -18.75 28.76 -17.32
CA SER A 142 -17.76 27.84 -17.88
C SER A 142 -16.73 28.63 -18.69
N VAL A 143 -15.45 28.29 -18.56
CA VAL A 143 -14.36 28.90 -19.35
C VAL A 143 -13.65 27.80 -20.13
N CYS A 144 -13.61 27.94 -21.45
CA CYS A 144 -12.83 27.05 -22.32
C CYS A 144 -11.46 27.68 -22.56
N VAL A 145 -10.38 26.92 -22.35
CA VAL A 145 -9.01 27.40 -22.52
C VAL A 145 -8.22 26.39 -23.35
N ASP A 146 -7.75 26.80 -24.53
CA ASP A 146 -7.06 25.90 -25.45
C ASP A 146 -5.59 25.64 -25.03
N THR A 147 -4.86 26.67 -24.57
CA THR A 147 -3.43 26.58 -24.19
C THR A 147 -2.97 27.74 -23.29
N ALA A 148 -3.73 28.07 -22.24
CA ALA A 148 -3.33 29.12 -21.29
C ALA A 148 -3.53 28.70 -19.82
N SER A 149 -2.72 29.29 -18.93
CA SER A 149 -2.86 29.16 -17.48
C SER A 149 -4.00 30.06 -17.01
N LEU A 150 -5.03 29.48 -16.42
CA LEU A 150 -6.13 30.22 -15.83
C LEU A 150 -5.75 30.58 -14.37
N MET A 151 -5.61 31.87 -14.10
CA MET A 151 -5.39 32.37 -12.74
C MET A 151 -6.74 32.73 -12.13
N ILE A 152 -7.14 31.99 -11.10
CA ILE A 152 -8.33 32.32 -10.31
C ILE A 152 -7.87 33.25 -9.19
N CYS A 153 -8.11 34.55 -9.36
CA CYS A 153 -7.86 35.54 -8.32
C CYS A 153 -9.14 35.79 -7.51
N ASP A 154 -8.96 36.32 -6.31
CA ASP A 154 -10.05 36.92 -5.53
C ASP A 154 -10.80 37.95 -6.41
N PRO A 155 -12.14 37.96 -6.42
CA PRO A 155 -12.94 39.03 -7.05
C PRO A 155 -12.53 40.45 -6.63
N TRP A 156 -11.88 40.62 -5.48
CA TRP A 156 -11.33 41.89 -5.01
C TRP A 156 -9.97 42.28 -5.59
N TYR A 157 -9.29 41.35 -6.26
CA TYR A 157 -7.98 41.59 -6.86
C TYR A 157 -7.97 42.80 -7.82
N PRO A 158 -8.96 42.97 -8.74
CA PRO A 158 -8.98 44.13 -9.63
C PRO A 158 -9.11 45.47 -8.89
N LYS A 159 -9.85 45.49 -7.77
CA LYS A 159 -10.01 46.70 -6.95
C LYS A 159 -8.72 47.03 -6.22
N MET A 160 -8.08 46.04 -5.58
CA MET A 160 -6.78 46.23 -4.93
C MET A 160 -5.72 46.70 -5.92
N THR A 161 -5.65 46.11 -7.12
CA THR A 161 -4.74 46.58 -8.17
C THR A 161 -5.04 48.02 -8.55
N SER A 162 -6.31 48.38 -8.75
CA SER A 162 -6.67 49.76 -9.11
C SER A 162 -6.36 50.77 -8.02
N GLU A 163 -6.56 50.42 -6.74
CA GLU A 163 -6.27 51.30 -5.60
C GLU A 163 -4.75 51.46 -5.42
N MET A 164 -3.98 50.36 -5.48
CA MET A 164 -2.52 50.41 -5.46
C MET A 164 -1.95 51.17 -6.65
N GLU A 165 -2.47 50.97 -7.86
CA GLU A 165 -2.04 51.71 -9.05
C GLU A 165 -2.35 53.21 -8.92
N HIS A 166 -3.45 53.59 -8.29
CA HIS A 166 -3.75 55.01 -8.01
C HIS A 166 -2.83 55.63 -6.96
N GLU A 167 -2.37 54.83 -5.98
CA GLU A 167 -1.40 55.28 -4.96
C GLU A 167 0.03 55.35 -5.50
N GLU A 168 0.46 54.37 -6.31
CA GLU A 168 1.81 54.28 -6.88
C GLU A 168 2.00 55.16 -8.12
N PHE A 169 0.98 55.28 -8.97
CA PHE A 169 1.02 56.09 -10.20
C PHE A 169 0.06 57.28 -10.08
N GLN A 170 0.55 58.36 -9.47
CA GLN A 170 -0.19 59.62 -9.46
C GLN A 170 -0.51 60.06 -10.90
N LYS A 171 -1.78 60.45 -11.13
CA LYS A 171 -2.21 60.98 -12.43
C LYS A 171 -1.35 62.18 -12.81
N GLN A 172 -0.60 62.06 -13.89
CA GLN A 172 0.22 63.15 -14.40
C GLN A 172 -0.69 64.18 -15.08
N GLU A 173 -0.58 65.45 -14.68
CA GLU A 173 -1.51 66.50 -15.11
C GLU A 173 -1.16 67.10 -16.48
N HIS A 174 0.10 67.00 -16.89
CA HIS A 174 0.61 67.71 -18.06
C HIS A 174 1.41 66.77 -18.97
N MET A 175 1.19 66.90 -20.28
CA MET A 175 1.97 66.22 -21.31
C MET A 175 2.75 67.23 -22.15
N TYR A 176 4.02 66.94 -22.39
CA TYR A 176 4.92 67.76 -23.18
C TYR A 176 5.45 66.93 -24.34
N LYS A 177 5.57 67.58 -25.50
CA LYS A 177 6.22 67.01 -26.68
C LYS A 177 7.54 67.73 -26.91
N VAL A 178 8.63 66.98 -26.95
CA VAL A 178 9.95 67.50 -27.31
C VAL A 178 9.97 67.81 -28.81
N ILE A 179 10.43 69.00 -29.19
CA ILE A 179 10.36 69.46 -30.59
C ILE A 179 11.37 68.70 -31.46
N ASP A 180 12.55 68.42 -30.93
CA ASP A 180 13.65 67.80 -31.69
C ASP A 180 13.49 66.29 -31.85
N SER A 181 13.16 65.56 -30.77
CA SER A 181 12.95 64.10 -30.82
C SER A 181 11.53 63.70 -31.22
N GLY A 182 10.55 64.58 -31.00
CA GLY A 182 9.12 64.28 -31.22
C GLY A 182 8.50 63.39 -30.14
N GLU A 183 9.25 63.04 -29.10
CA GLU A 183 8.82 62.18 -28.00
C GLU A 183 7.90 62.93 -27.04
N TYR A 184 7.02 62.17 -26.39
CA TYR A 184 6.09 62.68 -25.39
C TYR A 184 6.52 62.21 -24.02
N PHE A 185 6.48 63.13 -23.05
CA PHE A 185 6.63 62.80 -21.64
C PHE A 185 5.55 63.52 -20.83
N CYS A 186 5.23 62.95 -19.68
CA CYS A 186 4.16 63.44 -18.83
C CYS A 186 4.72 63.70 -17.42
N THR A 187 4.27 64.79 -16.80
CA THR A 187 4.65 65.18 -15.44
C THR A 187 3.49 65.88 -14.72
N SER A 188 3.40 65.69 -13.42
CA SER A 188 2.50 66.46 -12.54
C SER A 188 3.16 67.73 -12.00
N ASN A 189 4.50 67.77 -11.91
CA ASN A 189 5.24 68.91 -11.39
C ASN A 189 6.16 69.51 -12.47
N GLU A 190 5.97 70.80 -12.76
CA GLU A 190 6.74 71.49 -13.80
C GLU A 190 8.20 71.78 -13.36
N ASP A 191 8.47 71.64 -12.07
CA ASP A 191 9.79 71.87 -11.44
C ASP A 191 10.62 70.59 -11.27
N ASP A 192 10.08 69.41 -11.61
CA ASP A 192 10.84 68.17 -11.54
C ASP A 192 11.92 68.12 -12.63
N SER A 193 13.14 67.73 -12.26
CA SER A 193 14.23 67.52 -13.22
C SER A 193 14.06 66.19 -13.93
N PHE A 194 14.06 66.22 -15.26
CA PHE A 194 14.00 65.00 -16.06
C PHE A 194 15.40 64.56 -16.43
N PRO A 195 15.71 63.24 -16.35
CA PRO A 195 16.99 62.72 -16.80
C PRO A 195 17.15 63.02 -18.29
N ALA A 196 18.10 63.90 -18.59
CA ALA A 196 18.31 64.48 -19.91
C ALA A 196 18.60 63.43 -21.00
N GLU A 197 19.21 62.31 -20.60
CA GLU A 197 19.57 61.18 -21.45
C GLU A 197 18.36 60.54 -22.15
N LEU A 198 17.21 60.48 -21.46
CA LEU A 198 15.98 59.90 -22.00
C LEU A 198 15.33 60.77 -23.07
N LEU A 199 15.62 62.07 -23.08
CA LEU A 199 15.04 63.06 -24.00
C LEU A 199 16.06 63.57 -25.02
N GLY A 200 17.29 63.06 -25.00
CA GLY A 200 18.37 63.40 -25.93
C GLY A 200 19.11 64.71 -25.62
N PHE A 201 19.03 65.22 -24.38
CA PHE A 201 19.73 66.42 -23.94
C PHE A 201 20.96 66.07 -23.06
N GLU A 202 21.97 66.93 -23.04
CA GLU A 202 23.18 66.74 -22.21
C GLU A 202 23.02 67.27 -20.78
N GLU A 203 22.04 68.15 -20.52
CA GLU A 203 21.79 68.77 -19.21
C GLU A 203 20.39 68.44 -18.69
N GLU A 204 20.28 68.10 -17.40
CA GLU A 204 18.98 67.92 -16.73
C GLU A 204 18.26 69.25 -16.64
N LEU A 205 17.12 69.34 -17.34
CA LEU A 205 16.30 70.55 -17.42
C LEU A 205 14.92 70.26 -16.86
N ALA A 206 14.36 71.20 -16.10
CA ALA A 206 12.98 71.13 -15.65
C ALA A 206 12.02 71.38 -16.82
N ALA A 207 10.82 70.78 -16.79
CA ALA A 207 9.84 70.89 -17.88
C ALA A 207 9.49 72.36 -18.20
N LYS A 208 9.42 73.22 -17.18
CA LYS A 208 9.20 74.67 -17.35
C LYS A 208 10.33 75.38 -18.11
N GLU A 209 11.58 75.00 -17.82
CA GLU A 209 12.75 75.55 -18.50
C GLU A 209 12.82 75.10 -19.96
N MET A 210 12.45 73.84 -20.24
CA MET A 210 12.38 73.32 -21.60
C MET A 210 11.34 74.07 -22.45
N VAL A 211 10.17 74.39 -21.87
CA VAL A 211 9.17 75.20 -22.56
C VAL A 211 9.66 76.65 -22.76
N ALA A 212 10.28 77.25 -21.74
CA ALA A 212 10.79 78.62 -21.82
C ALA A 212 11.93 78.77 -22.87
N ARG A 213 12.77 77.74 -23.02
CA ARG A 213 13.83 77.67 -24.04
C ARG A 213 13.30 77.26 -25.42
N GLY A 214 12.02 76.90 -25.53
CA GLY A 214 11.39 76.47 -26.78
C GLY A 214 11.79 75.06 -27.24
N LEU A 215 12.28 74.21 -26.33
CA LEU A 215 12.70 72.83 -26.60
C LEU A 215 11.51 71.84 -26.53
N ALA A 216 10.46 72.20 -25.79
CA ALA A 216 9.25 71.38 -25.65
C ALA A 216 7.98 72.23 -25.77
N LYS A 217 6.89 71.60 -26.20
CA LYS A 217 5.56 72.20 -26.28
C LYS A 217 4.56 71.42 -25.44
N LYS A 218 3.79 72.11 -24.60
CA LYS A 218 2.68 71.53 -23.84
C LYS A 218 1.55 71.12 -24.79
N VAL A 219 1.05 69.89 -24.65
CA VAL A 219 -0.04 69.30 -25.44
C VAL A 219 -1.22 69.04 -24.50
N GLU A 220 -2.44 69.21 -25.01
CA GLU A 220 -3.65 68.88 -24.25
C GLU A 220 -3.67 67.37 -23.94
N TYR A 221 -3.78 67.05 -22.65
CA TYR A 221 -3.80 65.69 -22.13
C TYR A 221 -5.10 65.46 -21.37
N SER A 222 -5.80 64.37 -21.71
CA SER A 222 -7.09 64.03 -21.09
C SER A 222 -6.96 63.18 -19.82
N GLY A 223 -5.73 62.88 -19.37
CA GLY A 223 -5.50 62.08 -18.15
C GLY A 223 -5.53 60.57 -18.38
N ASP A 224 -5.92 60.11 -19.57
CA ASP A 224 -5.91 58.69 -19.92
C ASP A 224 -4.56 58.34 -20.54
N PHE A 225 -3.84 57.40 -19.92
CA PHE A 225 -2.77 56.69 -20.62
C PHE A 225 -3.35 56.12 -21.93
N PRO A 226 -2.57 56.02 -23.02
CA PRO A 226 -2.97 55.26 -24.19
C PRO A 226 -3.00 53.77 -23.84
N ALA A 227 -4.00 53.37 -23.04
CA ALA A 227 -4.22 52.01 -22.61
C ALA A 227 -4.70 51.20 -23.81
N ILE A 228 -4.08 50.05 -24.01
CA ILE A 228 -4.51 49.04 -24.96
C ILE A 228 -5.95 48.65 -24.58
N LYS A 229 -6.93 49.01 -25.42
CA LYS A 229 -8.39 48.81 -25.23
C LYS A 229 -8.86 47.35 -25.13
N SER A 230 -7.97 46.38 -24.90
CA SER A 230 -8.29 44.95 -24.96
C SER A 230 -7.79 44.20 -23.73
N SER A 231 -8.31 44.48 -22.56
CA SER A 231 -8.40 43.48 -21.49
C SER A 231 -9.85 43.03 -21.37
N TYR A 232 -10.07 41.80 -21.83
CA TYR A 232 -11.31 41.05 -21.68
C TYR A 232 -11.59 40.87 -20.18
N ILE A 233 -12.67 41.47 -19.69
CA ILE A 233 -13.67 40.95 -18.73
C ILE A 233 -14.63 42.12 -18.47
N GLY A 234 -15.69 42.19 -19.28
CA GLY A 234 -16.78 43.17 -19.14
C GLY A 234 -17.91 42.61 -18.27
N GLY A 235 -17.58 42.10 -17.09
CA GLY A 235 -18.56 41.63 -16.11
C GLY A 235 -18.80 42.71 -15.05
N ASP A 236 -20.06 43.04 -14.81
CA ASP A 236 -20.46 44.01 -13.78
C ASP A 236 -20.22 43.40 -12.39
N MET A 237 -19.05 43.66 -11.79
CA MET A 237 -18.60 43.10 -10.50
C MET A 237 -19.23 43.80 -9.27
N HIS A 238 -20.42 44.39 -9.41
CA HIS A 238 -21.07 45.18 -8.37
C HIS A 238 -22.00 44.41 -7.43
N ASP A 239 -22.06 43.08 -7.50
CA ASP A 239 -22.94 42.32 -6.61
C ASP A 239 -22.40 42.29 -5.16
N THR A 240 -23.17 42.80 -4.20
CA THR A 240 -22.74 42.92 -2.80
C THR A 240 -22.77 41.60 -2.03
N GLU A 241 -23.32 40.54 -2.63
CA GLU A 241 -23.47 39.23 -1.99
C GLU A 241 -22.29 38.26 -2.24
N TYR A 242 -21.22 38.66 -2.93
CA TYR A 242 -20.10 37.77 -3.31
C TYR A 242 -19.32 37.14 -2.14
N LYS A 243 -19.53 37.56 -0.90
CA LYS A 243 -18.78 37.11 0.29
C LYS A 243 -19.02 35.66 0.71
N LYS A 244 -19.97 34.95 0.11
CA LYS A 244 -20.40 33.60 0.54
C LYS A 244 -20.09 32.47 -0.42
N TYR A 245 -19.34 32.71 -1.50
CA TYR A 245 -19.20 31.72 -2.57
C TYR A 245 -17.80 31.13 -2.65
N VAL A 246 -17.73 29.79 -2.68
CA VAL A 246 -16.54 29.06 -3.12
C VAL A 246 -16.68 28.78 -4.62
N ILE A 247 -15.75 29.30 -5.42
CA ILE A 247 -15.78 29.19 -6.88
C ILE A 247 -15.17 27.86 -7.30
N TYR A 248 -16.00 26.91 -7.73
CA TYR A 248 -15.54 25.72 -8.44
C TYR A 248 -15.65 25.93 -9.95
N LEU A 249 -14.49 25.98 -10.63
CA LEU A 249 -14.42 26.06 -12.09
C LEU A 249 -14.34 24.64 -12.67
N LEU A 250 -15.35 24.24 -13.42
CA LEU A 250 -15.39 22.93 -14.07
C LEU A 250 -14.55 23.00 -15.34
N LEU A 251 -13.32 22.50 -15.28
CA LEU A 251 -12.34 22.53 -16.36
C LEU A 251 -12.63 21.38 -17.33
N MET A 252 -13.34 21.67 -18.42
CA MET A 252 -13.41 20.74 -19.56
C MET A 252 -12.17 20.96 -20.43
N VAL A 253 -11.25 20.01 -20.38
CA VAL A 253 -10.13 19.90 -21.31
C VAL A 253 -10.66 19.22 -22.57
N ALA A 254 -10.58 19.91 -23.71
CA ALA A 254 -10.92 19.37 -25.03
C ALA A 254 -9.73 18.61 -25.65
#